data_AF-A0A2S0LK16-F1
#
_entry.id   AF-A0A2S0LK16-F1
#
_cell.length_a   1.000
_cell.length_b   1.000
_cell.length_c   1.000
_cell.angle_alpha   90.00
_cell.angle_beta   90.00
_cell.angle_gamma   90.00
#
_symmetry.space_group_name_H-M   'P 1'
#
loop_
_entity.id
_entity.type
_entity.pdbx_description
1 polymer ?
#
loop_
_entity_poly.entity_id
_entity_poly.type
_entity_poly.pdbx_seq_one_letter_code
_entity_poly.pdbx_strand_id
1 'polypeptide(L)'
;MKNNFLKLFLLAIVIIAFRGALSAQSTDKQHLSREELAIAQAKQIANELALSDVASKQFIETFCQYQKELWALRSEKRTDTPADMITEDQAKKAIQEQFEHSQRILDLRKDYYAKYSKFLTQKQIKRVYDLEKKAMNRFQENFFYLHKQRADLYQQRLNERKQKMDERKQKMDEKRQKINELRKEINKL
;
A
#
# COMPACT_ATOMS: atom_id res chain seq x y z
N MET A 1 16.60 -0.41 -26.94
CA MET A 1 15.75 0.80 -26.87
C MET A 1 15.40 1.06 -25.42
N LYS A 2 15.76 2.25 -24.92
CA LYS A 2 15.76 2.62 -23.49
C LYS A 2 14.36 2.51 -22.89
N ASN A 3 14.32 2.12 -21.61
CA ASN A 3 13.18 1.92 -20.69
C ASN A 3 12.28 3.17 -20.48
N ASN A 4 11.92 3.85 -21.56
CA ASN A 4 11.06 5.02 -21.55
C ASN A 4 9.64 4.63 -21.14
N PHE A 5 9.24 3.38 -21.38
CA PHE A 5 7.95 2.82 -20.96
C PHE A 5 7.87 2.59 -19.43
N LEU A 6 8.97 2.16 -18.81
CA LEU A 6 9.06 2.01 -17.34
C LEU A 6 9.05 3.37 -16.64
N LYS A 7 9.67 4.39 -17.25
CA LYS A 7 9.59 5.78 -16.78
C LYS A 7 8.17 6.36 -16.93
N LEU A 8 7.47 6.06 -18.01
CA LEU A 8 6.05 6.42 -18.19
C LEU A 8 5.14 5.74 -17.15
N PHE A 9 5.40 4.46 -16.85
CA PHE A 9 4.67 3.71 -15.81
C PHE A 9 4.93 4.26 -14.40
N LEU A 10 6.19 4.61 -14.08
CA LEU A 10 6.54 5.25 -12.81
C LEU A 10 6.01 6.69 -12.70
N LEU A 11 5.98 7.45 -13.80
CA LEU A 11 5.43 8.80 -13.84
C LEU A 11 3.91 8.80 -13.61
N ALA A 12 3.19 7.81 -14.15
CA ALA A 12 1.77 7.62 -13.89
C ALA A 12 1.47 7.37 -12.40
N ILE A 13 2.33 6.62 -11.70
CA ILE A 13 2.19 6.33 -10.27
C ILE A 13 2.50 7.57 -9.41
N VAL A 14 3.44 8.43 -9.83
CA VAL A 14 3.79 9.67 -9.12
C VAL A 14 2.72 10.77 -9.29
N ILE A 15 2.08 10.88 -10.45
CA ILE A 15 0.99 11.86 -10.68
C ILE A 15 -0.26 11.53 -9.85
N ILE A 16 -0.44 10.27 -9.44
CA ILE A 16 -1.49 9.84 -8.50
C ILE A 16 -1.18 10.28 -7.06
N ALA A 17 0.11 10.41 -6.69
CA ALA A 17 0.53 10.84 -5.35
C ALA A 17 0.52 12.36 -5.14
N PHE A 18 0.46 13.17 -6.22
CA PHE A 18 0.43 14.64 -6.17
C PHE A 18 -0.94 15.23 -6.55
N ARG A 19 -2.02 14.80 -5.90
CA ARG A 19 -3.29 15.56 -5.90
C ARG A 19 -3.80 15.77 -4.49
N GLY A 20 -3.08 16.59 -3.74
CA GLY A 20 -3.55 17.23 -2.52
C GLY A 20 -3.56 18.74 -2.72
N ALA A 21 -4.76 19.32 -2.71
CA ALA A 21 -5.09 20.73 -2.89
C ALA A 21 -4.88 21.30 -4.30
N LEU A 22 -5.93 21.27 -5.12
CA LEU A 22 -6.45 22.42 -5.88
C LEU A 22 -7.75 21.97 -6.60
N SER A 23 -8.86 22.56 -6.14
CA SER A 23 -10.23 22.62 -6.68
C SER A 23 -10.89 21.38 -7.31
N ALA A 24 -12.13 21.15 -6.86
CA ALA A 24 -13.12 20.29 -7.47
C ALA A 24 -13.32 20.60 -8.97
N GLN A 25 -12.87 19.70 -9.84
CA GLN A 25 -13.44 19.51 -11.16
C GLN A 25 -13.21 18.06 -11.59
N SER A 26 -14.32 17.41 -11.93
CA SER A 26 -14.46 16.05 -12.40
C SER A 26 -13.31 15.61 -13.32
N THR A 27 -12.46 14.73 -12.81
CA THR A 27 -11.73 13.79 -13.66
C THR A 27 -12.12 12.42 -13.20
N ASP A 28 -12.95 11.78 -14.02
CA ASP A 28 -13.26 10.36 -13.96
C ASP A 28 -11.96 9.60 -14.24
N LYS A 29 -11.06 9.57 -13.24
CA LYS A 29 -9.83 8.78 -13.29
C LYS A 29 -10.31 7.35 -13.13
N GLN A 30 -10.55 6.67 -14.25
CA GLN A 30 -10.87 5.24 -14.31
C GLN A 30 -9.88 4.48 -13.42
N HIS A 31 -10.31 4.16 -12.21
CA HIS A 31 -9.64 3.20 -11.38
C HIS A 31 -9.77 1.88 -12.11
N LEU A 32 -8.65 1.32 -12.59
CA LEU A 32 -8.65 -0.05 -13.12
C LEU A 32 -9.28 -0.96 -12.08
N SER A 33 -10.30 -1.72 -12.49
CA SER A 33 -10.95 -2.67 -11.62
C SER A 33 -9.94 -3.72 -11.16
N ARG A 34 -10.16 -4.33 -9.99
CA ARG A 34 -9.32 -5.42 -9.49
C ARG A 34 -9.16 -6.53 -10.53
N GLU A 35 -10.23 -6.81 -11.28
CA GLU A 35 -10.25 -7.82 -12.33
C GLU A 35 -9.34 -7.45 -13.51
N GLU A 36 -9.38 -6.20 -13.98
CA GLU A 36 -8.50 -5.72 -15.04
C GLU A 36 -7.01 -5.82 -14.65
N LEU A 37 -6.69 -5.51 -13.39
CA LEU A 37 -5.35 -5.67 -12.86
C LEU A 37 -4.91 -7.14 -12.83
N ALA A 38 -5.80 -8.06 -12.41
CA ALA A 38 -5.50 -9.50 -12.43
C ALA A 38 -5.29 -10.02 -13.86
N ILE A 39 -6.10 -9.57 -14.82
CA ILE A 39 -5.94 -9.93 -16.24
C ILE A 39 -4.59 -9.43 -16.77
N ALA A 40 -4.24 -8.17 -16.50
CA ALA A 40 -2.97 -7.59 -16.93
C ALA A 40 -1.77 -8.34 -16.33
N GLN A 41 -1.83 -8.67 -15.03
CA GLN A 41 -0.81 -9.46 -14.35
C GLN A 41 -0.69 -10.85 -14.96
N ALA A 42 -1.81 -11.54 -15.22
CA ALA A 42 -1.81 -12.87 -15.80
C ALA A 42 -1.19 -12.88 -17.21
N LYS A 43 -1.55 -11.88 -18.05
CA LYS A 43 -0.95 -11.70 -19.38
C LYS A 43 0.56 -11.50 -19.30
N GLN A 44 1.03 -10.69 -18.38
CA GLN A 44 2.46 -10.48 -18.18
C GLN A 44 3.18 -11.77 -17.79
N ILE A 45 2.63 -12.53 -16.83
CA ILE A 45 3.23 -13.80 -16.40
C ILE A 45 3.23 -14.81 -17.54
N ALA A 46 2.15 -14.91 -18.32
CA ALA A 46 2.09 -15.79 -19.49
C ALA A 46 3.19 -15.45 -20.52
N ASN A 47 3.40 -14.16 -20.77
CA ASN A 47 4.46 -13.67 -21.66
C ASN A 47 5.87 -13.99 -21.10
N GLU A 48 6.10 -13.76 -19.80
CA GLU A 48 7.39 -14.07 -19.15
C GLU A 48 7.71 -15.57 -19.14
N LEU A 49 6.68 -16.42 -19.16
CA LEU A 49 6.80 -17.87 -19.25
C LEU A 49 6.87 -18.38 -20.70
N ALA A 50 6.70 -17.50 -21.69
CA ALA A 50 6.59 -17.86 -23.11
C ALA A 50 5.59 -19.00 -23.36
N LEU A 51 4.41 -18.90 -22.75
CA LEU A 51 3.34 -19.88 -22.93
C LEU A 51 2.79 -19.83 -24.37
N SER A 52 2.35 -20.98 -24.90
CA SER A 52 1.59 -21.02 -26.16
C SER A 52 0.27 -20.25 -26.02
N ASP A 53 -0.36 -19.88 -27.13
CA ASP A 53 -1.64 -19.15 -27.09
C ASP A 53 -2.73 -19.92 -26.32
N VAL A 54 -2.78 -21.24 -26.51
CA VAL A 54 -3.73 -22.13 -25.81
C VAL A 54 -3.44 -22.13 -24.31
N ALA A 55 -2.18 -22.34 -23.91
CA ALA A 55 -1.79 -22.37 -22.50
C ALA A 55 -1.93 -21.00 -21.84
N SER A 56 -1.66 -19.91 -22.57
CA SER A 56 -1.84 -18.53 -22.12
C SER A 56 -3.30 -18.24 -21.79
N LYS A 57 -4.23 -18.63 -22.67
CA LYS A 57 -5.67 -18.44 -22.43
C LYS A 57 -6.13 -19.20 -21.19
N GLN A 58 -5.77 -20.49 -21.09
CA GLN A 58 -6.09 -21.32 -19.92
C GLN A 58 -5.46 -20.76 -18.63
N PHE A 59 -4.22 -20.29 -18.71
CA PHE A 59 -3.53 -19.68 -17.58
C PHE A 59 -4.23 -18.41 -17.11
N ILE A 60 -4.55 -17.48 -18.03
CA ILE A 60 -5.17 -16.20 -17.69
C ILE A 60 -6.52 -16.42 -17.01
N GLU A 61 -7.36 -17.29 -17.58
CA GLU A 61 -8.66 -17.63 -17.01
C GLU A 61 -8.52 -18.24 -15.61
N THR A 62 -7.67 -19.26 -15.47
CA THR A 62 -7.42 -19.94 -14.19
C THR A 62 -6.86 -18.98 -13.14
N PHE A 63 -5.95 -18.09 -13.52
CA PHE A 63 -5.34 -17.11 -12.63
C PHE A 63 -6.34 -16.06 -12.16
N CYS A 64 -7.17 -15.54 -13.07
CA CYS A 64 -8.19 -14.55 -12.71
C CYS A 64 -9.22 -15.15 -11.75
N GLN A 65 -9.64 -16.40 -11.98
CA GLN A 65 -10.55 -17.09 -11.08
C GLN A 65 -9.91 -17.31 -9.69
N TYR A 66 -8.64 -17.73 -9.64
CA TYR A 66 -7.89 -17.84 -8.37
C TYR A 66 -7.88 -16.51 -7.60
N GLN A 67 -7.58 -15.41 -8.28
CA GLN A 67 -7.55 -14.08 -7.66
C GLN A 67 -8.93 -13.68 -7.12
N LYS A 68 -10.00 -13.92 -7.87
CA LYS A 68 -11.37 -13.64 -7.42
C LYS A 68 -11.72 -14.41 -6.15
N GLU A 69 -11.47 -15.72 -6.12
CA GLU A 69 -11.73 -16.56 -4.94
C GLU A 69 -10.86 -16.15 -3.75
N LEU A 70 -9.59 -15.82 -4.00
CA LEU A 70 -8.69 -15.32 -2.96
C LEU A 70 -9.17 -13.98 -2.38
N TRP A 71 -9.69 -13.07 -3.21
CA TRP A 71 -10.23 -11.79 -2.74
C TRP A 71 -11.53 -11.99 -1.96
N ALA A 72 -12.40 -12.90 -2.38
CA ALA A 72 -13.61 -13.25 -1.66
C ALA A 72 -13.27 -13.75 -0.25
N LEU A 73 -12.30 -14.66 -0.14
CA LEU A 73 -11.77 -15.10 1.16
C LEU A 73 -11.22 -13.92 1.96
N ARG A 74 -10.35 -13.08 1.39
CA ARG A 74 -9.75 -11.93 2.10
C ARG A 74 -10.74 -10.85 2.51
N SER A 75 -11.90 -10.76 1.86
CA SER A 75 -12.95 -9.79 2.20
C SER A 75 -13.74 -10.18 3.44
N GLU A 76 -13.60 -11.43 3.90
CA GLU A 76 -14.17 -11.92 5.14
C GLU A 76 -13.60 -11.11 6.31
N LYS A 77 -14.50 -10.51 7.10
CA LYS A 77 -14.14 -9.57 8.16
C LYS A 77 -13.22 -10.25 9.17
N ARG A 78 -12.02 -9.73 9.32
CA ARG A 78 -11.13 -10.10 10.43
C ARG A 78 -11.39 -9.19 11.61
N THR A 79 -11.37 -9.77 12.80
CA THR A 79 -11.41 -9.00 14.04
C THR A 79 -10.00 -8.47 14.31
N ASP A 80 -9.75 -7.23 13.93
CA ASP A 80 -8.47 -6.53 14.19
C ASP A 80 -8.49 -5.81 15.56
N THR A 81 -9.41 -6.20 16.46
CA THR A 81 -9.52 -5.63 17.80
C THR A 81 -8.26 -5.96 18.61
N PRO A 82 -7.60 -4.98 19.26
CA PRO A 82 -6.44 -5.22 20.11
C PRO A 82 -6.73 -6.25 21.20
N ALA A 83 -5.73 -7.06 21.55
CA ALA A 83 -5.84 -8.09 22.58
C ALA A 83 -6.33 -7.51 23.92
N ASP A 84 -5.87 -6.30 24.28
CA ASP A 84 -6.25 -5.60 25.52
C ASP A 84 -7.74 -5.21 25.59
N MET A 85 -8.47 -5.30 24.47
CA MET A 85 -9.87 -4.87 24.33
C MET A 85 -10.85 -6.04 24.18
N ILE A 86 -10.39 -7.29 24.25
CA ILE A 86 -11.22 -8.49 24.09
C ILE A 86 -11.04 -9.44 25.28
N THR A 87 -12.04 -10.30 25.51
CA THR A 87 -11.94 -11.34 26.54
C THR A 87 -11.09 -12.53 26.08
N GLU A 88 -10.64 -13.37 27.01
CA GLU A 88 -9.92 -14.62 26.70
C GLU A 88 -10.68 -15.53 25.73
N ASP A 89 -12.00 -15.68 25.90
CA ASP A 89 -12.83 -16.48 25.00
C ASP A 89 -12.91 -15.87 23.59
N GLN A 90 -13.01 -14.54 23.50
CA GLN A 90 -12.99 -13.81 22.23
C GLN A 90 -11.63 -13.95 21.54
N ALA A 91 -10.53 -13.86 22.30
CA ALA A 91 -9.18 -14.07 21.80
C ALA A 91 -9.01 -15.50 21.26
N LYS A 92 -9.42 -16.52 22.03
CA LYS A 92 -9.40 -17.93 21.60
C LYS A 92 -10.17 -18.14 20.30
N LYS A 93 -11.38 -17.56 20.20
CA LYS A 93 -12.20 -17.64 18.98
C LYS A 93 -11.51 -16.97 17.79
N ALA A 94 -10.97 -15.76 17.96
CA ALA A 94 -10.28 -15.04 16.90
C ALA A 94 -9.03 -15.80 16.39
N ILE A 95 -8.25 -16.39 17.30
CA ILE A 95 -7.09 -17.24 16.96
C ILE A 95 -7.54 -18.46 16.14
N GLN A 96 -8.60 -19.14 16.57
CA GLN A 96 -9.14 -20.31 15.86
C GLN A 96 -9.64 -19.95 14.46
N GLU A 97 -10.40 -18.87 14.32
CA GLU A 97 -10.87 -18.36 13.02
C GLU A 97 -9.70 -18.00 12.10
N GLN A 98 -8.61 -17.46 12.64
CA GLN A 98 -7.39 -17.16 11.87
C GLN A 98 -6.72 -18.43 11.33
N PHE A 99 -6.66 -19.52 12.12
CA PHE A 99 -6.14 -20.80 11.66
C PHE A 99 -7.00 -21.38 10.54
N GLU A 100 -8.32 -21.42 10.73
CA GLU A 100 -9.27 -21.93 9.73
C GLU A 100 -9.20 -21.12 8.43
N HIS A 101 -9.13 -19.80 8.54
CA HIS A 101 -8.97 -18.93 7.38
C HIS A 101 -7.63 -19.17 6.66
N SER A 102 -6.54 -19.35 7.39
CA SER A 102 -5.22 -19.66 6.82
C SER A 102 -5.23 -21.02 6.11
N GLN A 103 -5.91 -22.00 6.69
CA GLN A 103 -6.10 -23.33 6.10
C GLN A 103 -6.89 -23.24 4.80
N ARG A 104 -8.00 -22.49 4.76
CA ARG A 104 -8.78 -22.26 3.53
C ARG A 104 -7.96 -21.64 2.40
N ILE A 105 -7.09 -20.68 2.71
CA ILE A 105 -6.17 -20.09 1.71
C ILE A 105 -5.17 -21.14 1.21
N LEU A 106 -4.65 -21.99 2.10
CA LEU A 106 -3.71 -23.04 1.73
C LEU A 106 -4.37 -24.08 0.83
N ASP A 107 -5.60 -24.50 1.14
CA ASP A 107 -6.32 -25.48 0.35
C ASP A 107 -6.71 -24.91 -1.03
N LEU A 108 -7.15 -23.64 -1.09
CA LEU A 108 -7.35 -22.94 -2.36
C LEU A 108 -6.06 -22.93 -3.21
N ARG A 109 -4.90 -22.70 -2.60
CA ARG A 109 -3.61 -22.75 -3.32
C ARG A 109 -3.30 -24.14 -3.87
N LYS A 110 -3.57 -25.20 -3.10
CA LYS A 110 -3.39 -26.59 -3.55
C LYS A 110 -4.33 -26.93 -4.71
N ASP A 111 -5.59 -26.51 -4.64
CA ASP A 111 -6.57 -26.75 -5.69
C ASP A 111 -6.14 -26.10 -7.01
N TYR A 112 -5.68 -24.84 -6.95
CA TYR A 112 -5.21 -24.14 -8.14
C TYR A 112 -3.87 -24.66 -8.65
N TYR A 113 -2.99 -25.15 -7.78
CA TYR A 113 -1.82 -25.92 -8.20
C TYR A 113 -2.21 -27.15 -9.02
N ALA A 114 -3.22 -27.91 -8.58
CA ALA A 114 -3.73 -29.05 -9.33
C ALA A 114 -4.36 -28.64 -10.67
N LYS A 115 -5.08 -27.50 -10.72
CA LYS A 115 -5.60 -26.93 -11.98
C LYS A 115 -4.49 -26.54 -12.94
N TYR A 116 -3.45 -25.82 -12.48
CA TYR A 116 -2.30 -25.44 -13.31
C TYR A 116 -1.53 -26.66 -13.82
N SER A 117 -1.39 -27.71 -12.99
CA SER A 117 -0.66 -28.93 -13.35
C SER A 117 -1.26 -29.70 -14.53
N LYS A 118 -2.49 -29.37 -14.94
CA LYS A 118 -3.12 -29.97 -16.14
C LYS A 118 -2.55 -29.42 -17.46
N PHE A 119 -1.95 -28.23 -17.46
CA PHE A 119 -1.50 -27.56 -18.69
C PHE A 119 -0.15 -26.84 -18.56
N LEU A 120 0.42 -26.74 -17.36
CA LEU A 120 1.76 -26.21 -17.12
C LEU A 120 2.69 -27.28 -16.57
N THR A 121 3.97 -27.18 -16.91
CA THR A 121 5.02 -27.97 -16.28
C THR A 121 5.31 -27.49 -14.86
N GLN A 122 5.85 -28.38 -14.02
CA GLN A 122 6.19 -28.04 -12.63
C GLN A 122 7.20 -26.88 -12.53
N LYS A 123 8.12 -26.76 -13.48
CA LYS A 123 9.06 -25.63 -13.57
C LYS A 123 8.35 -24.31 -13.88
N GLN A 124 7.38 -24.32 -14.80
CA GLN A 124 6.57 -23.13 -15.12
C GLN A 124 5.73 -22.70 -13.91
N ILE A 125 5.09 -23.64 -13.21
CA ILE A 125 4.30 -23.35 -12.01
C ILE A 125 5.18 -22.74 -10.92
N LYS A 126 6.35 -23.34 -10.65
CA LYS A 126 7.29 -22.76 -9.69
C LYS A 126 7.72 -21.35 -10.12
N ARG A 127 7.92 -21.13 -11.42
CA ARG A 127 8.28 -19.80 -11.94
C ARG A 127 7.15 -18.78 -11.74
N VAL A 128 5.87 -19.16 -11.86
CA VAL A 128 4.73 -18.30 -11.47
C VAL A 128 4.90 -17.82 -10.03
N TYR A 129 5.13 -18.73 -9.08
CA TYR A 129 5.30 -18.38 -7.67
C TYR A 129 6.52 -17.48 -7.40
N ASP A 130 7.63 -17.74 -8.09
CA ASP A 130 8.82 -16.89 -7.99
C ASP A 130 8.53 -15.46 -8.49
N LEU A 131 7.74 -15.31 -9.56
CA LEU A 131 7.32 -14.02 -10.10
C LEU A 131 6.37 -13.27 -9.16
N GLU A 132 5.37 -13.97 -8.60
CA GLU A 132 4.46 -13.40 -7.61
C GLU A 132 5.20 -12.94 -6.35
N LYS A 133 6.12 -13.78 -5.84
CA LYS A 133 6.97 -13.43 -4.68
C LYS A 133 7.84 -12.21 -4.97
N LYS A 134 8.46 -12.15 -6.14
CA LYS A 134 9.29 -11.00 -6.53
C LYS A 134 8.46 -9.72 -6.64
N ALA A 135 7.22 -9.80 -7.13
CA ALA A 135 6.30 -8.67 -7.17
C ALA A 135 5.92 -8.21 -5.76
N MET A 136 5.61 -9.14 -4.86
CA MET A 136 5.31 -8.85 -3.46
C MET A 136 6.48 -8.18 -2.72
N ASN A 137 7.69 -8.72 -2.87
CA ASN A 137 8.89 -8.16 -2.21
C ASN A 137 9.12 -6.70 -2.62
N ARG A 138 9.02 -6.39 -3.93
CA ARG A 138 9.14 -5.02 -4.41
C ARG A 138 8.04 -4.10 -3.86
N PHE A 139 6.81 -4.62 -3.77
CA PHE A 139 5.70 -3.86 -3.18
C PHE A 139 5.97 -3.54 -1.71
N GLN A 140 6.43 -4.52 -0.92
CA GLN A 140 6.77 -4.34 0.50
C GLN A 140 7.92 -3.35 0.70
N GLU A 141 9.00 -3.47 -0.09
CA GLU A 141 10.13 -2.54 -0.07
C GLU A 141 9.64 -1.11 -0.35
N ASN A 142 8.91 -0.90 -1.45
CA ASN A 142 8.37 0.41 -1.82
C ASN A 142 7.41 0.97 -0.77
N PHE A 143 6.54 0.13 -0.21
CA PHE A 143 5.63 0.51 0.85
C PHE A 143 6.40 1.00 2.09
N PHE A 144 7.43 0.28 2.51
CA PHE A 144 8.29 0.68 3.63
C PHE A 144 9.00 2.02 3.37
N TYR A 145 9.59 2.21 2.18
CA TYR A 145 10.25 3.47 1.81
C TYR A 145 9.28 4.66 1.82
N LEU A 146 8.08 4.51 1.26
CA LEU A 146 7.06 5.55 1.23
C LEU A 146 6.55 5.90 2.64
N HIS A 147 6.37 4.90 3.50
CA HIS A 147 5.95 5.13 4.88
C HIS A 147 7.02 5.85 5.69
N LYS A 148 8.30 5.49 5.54
CA LYS A 148 9.41 6.18 6.18
C LYS A 148 9.48 7.65 5.75
N GLN A 149 9.43 7.91 4.44
CA GLN A 149 9.47 9.28 3.91
C GLN A 149 8.31 10.15 4.42
N ARG A 150 7.11 9.57 4.54
CA ARG A 150 5.95 10.28 5.11
C ARG A 150 6.13 10.58 6.59
N ALA A 151 6.72 9.67 7.36
CA ALA A 151 7.01 9.87 8.78
C ALA A 151 8.04 11.01 8.96
N ASP A 152 9.12 10.99 8.17
CA ASP A 152 10.16 12.02 8.19
C ASP A 152 9.59 13.41 7.86
N LEU A 153 8.74 13.51 6.82
CA LEU A 153 8.07 14.76 6.45
C LEU A 153 7.09 15.24 7.54
N TYR A 154 6.43 14.32 8.25
CA TYR A 154 5.57 14.67 9.36
C TYR A 154 6.39 15.24 10.53
N GLN A 155 7.51 14.60 10.89
CA GLN A 155 8.41 15.07 11.94
C GLN A 155 9.01 16.44 11.60
N GLN A 156 9.43 16.65 10.35
CA GLN A 156 9.93 17.95 9.90
C GLN A 156 8.88 19.05 10.10
N ARG A 157 7.63 18.82 9.69
CA ARG A 157 6.54 19.79 9.87
C ARG A 157 6.24 20.08 11.34
N LEU A 158 6.36 19.09 12.22
CA LEU A 158 6.21 19.31 13.66
C LEU A 158 7.35 20.18 14.22
N ASN A 159 8.59 19.91 13.81
CA ASN A 159 9.76 20.68 14.23
C ASN A 159 9.67 22.14 13.75
N GLU A 160 9.29 22.37 12.50
CA GLU A 160 9.06 23.71 11.95
C GLU A 160 7.95 24.47 12.69
N ARG A 161 6.85 23.77 13.03
CA ARG A 161 5.78 24.37 13.85
C ARG A 161 6.26 24.74 15.24
N LYS A 162 7.06 23.89 15.88
CA LYS A 162 7.65 24.16 17.20
C LYS A 162 8.57 25.37 17.15
N GLN A 163 9.48 25.41 16.17
CA GLN A 163 10.38 26.55 15.97
C GLN A 163 9.60 27.86 15.77
N LYS A 164 8.58 27.88 14.91
CA LYS A 164 7.74 29.08 14.71
C LYS A 164 7.03 29.53 16.00
N MET A 165 6.63 28.60 16.86
CA MET A 165 6.02 28.93 18.15
C MET A 165 7.05 29.53 19.11
N ASP A 166 8.26 29.01 19.14
CA ASP A 166 9.35 29.51 19.97
C ASP A 166 9.80 30.92 19.51
N GLU A 167 9.93 31.15 18.20
CA GLU A 167 10.20 32.48 17.63
C GLU A 167 9.10 33.50 17.97
N ARG A 168 7.82 33.07 17.94
CA ARG A 168 6.69 33.92 18.32
C ARG A 168 6.74 34.29 19.81
N LYS A 169 7.10 33.35 20.68
CA LYS A 169 7.29 33.62 22.11
C LYS A 169 8.41 34.61 22.35
N GLN A 170 9.57 34.41 21.73
CA GLN A 170 10.71 35.31 21.85
C GLN A 170 10.35 36.74 21.42
N LYS A 171 9.67 36.90 20.27
CA LYS A 171 9.20 38.23 19.82
C LYS A 171 8.22 38.89 20.79
N MET A 172 7.37 38.10 21.46
CA MET A 172 6.46 38.62 22.48
C MET A 172 7.22 39.06 23.73
N ASP A 173 8.25 38.32 24.14
CA ASP A 173 9.07 38.65 25.30
C ASP A 173 9.92 39.90 25.05
N GLU A 174 10.53 40.03 23.87
CA GLU A 174 11.24 41.25 23.44
C GLU A 174 10.30 42.47 23.42
N LYS A 175 9.07 42.31 22.91
CA LYS A 175 8.06 43.38 22.96
C LYS A 175 7.71 43.76 24.39
N ARG A 176 7.54 42.78 25.29
CA ARG A 176 7.27 43.03 26.72
C ARG A 176 8.43 43.80 27.38
N GLN A 177 9.67 43.43 27.09
CA GLN A 177 10.86 44.12 27.60
C GLN A 177 10.90 45.57 27.14
N LYS A 178 10.74 45.83 25.84
CA LYS A 178 10.69 47.20 25.28
C LYS A 178 9.57 48.05 25.91
N ILE A 179 8.37 47.48 26.09
CA ILE A 179 7.26 48.18 26.75
C ILE A 179 7.63 48.52 28.21
N ASN A 180 8.26 47.60 28.93
CA ASN A 180 8.67 47.83 30.31
C ASN A 180 9.77 48.89 30.42
N GLU A 181 10.70 48.96 29.47
CA GLU A 181 11.73 50.01 29.39
C GLU A 181 11.10 51.38 29.12
N LEU A 182 10.21 51.49 28.13
CA LEU A 182 9.49 52.74 27.84
C LEU A 182 8.69 53.24 29.05
N ARG A 183 8.02 52.33 29.79
CA ARG A 183 7.31 52.68 31.03
C ARG A 183 8.24 53.24 32.11
N LYS A 184 9.45 52.70 32.23
CA LYS A 184 10.45 53.20 33.19
C LYS A 184 10.96 54.58 32.80
N GLU A 185 11.12 54.85 31.50
CA GLU A 185 11.53 56.16 31.00
C GLU A 185 10.45 57.22 31.23
N ILE A 186 9.18 56.90 30.96
CA ILE A 186 8.04 57.81 31.22
C ILE A 186 7.94 58.17 32.71
N ASN A 187 8.12 57.21 33.62
CA ASN A 187 8.02 57.45 35.07
C ASN A 187 9.22 58.21 35.67
N LYS A 188 10.24 58.56 34.87
CA LYS A 188 11.39 59.38 35.29
C LYS A 188 11.26 60.86 34.92
N LEU A 189 10.25 61.23 34.14
CA LEU A 189 9.86 62.61 33.82
C LEU A 189 8.79 63.10 34.80
#